data_AF-A0A511MWL8-F1
#
_entry.id   AF-A0A511MWL8-F1
#
_cell.length_a   1.000
_cell.length_b   1.000
_cell.length_c   1.000
_cell.angle_alpha   90.00
_cell.angle_beta   90.00
_cell.angle_gamma   90.00
#
_symmetry.space_group_name_H-M   'P 1'
#
loop_
_entity.id
_entity.type
_entity.pdbx_description
1 polymer ?
#
loop_
_entity_poly.entity_id
_entity_poly.type
_entity_poly.pdbx_seq_one_letter_code
_entity_poly.pdbx_strand_id
1 'polypeptide(L)'
;MVHIYERKYPCPCSRSTITTTTTEDPMTGTTTTYHMDCILCDRAYEIMQLSARRIHKFQSPFSMYVRVVKKREAELYENLFQEFYQLQTQLLTRSKQQYLTSFMEAVLSGEGKRGIWLKLQSIAGEPTRTLRAFYRYTRKRIEEIVRSHFTLERLPSILNNLNIKDPEIQTIFGRMEQIQRQIHHLEEDMINNAYRLEAGVTVQ
;
A
#
# COMPACT_ATOMS: atom_id res chain seq x y z
N MET A 1 -24.50 -7.16 -22.81
CA MET A 1 -23.81 -8.11 -23.71
C MET A 1 -22.37 -8.12 -23.26
N VAL A 2 -21.78 -9.29 -23.03
CA VAL A 2 -20.38 -9.42 -22.64
C VAL A 2 -19.55 -9.40 -23.93
N HIS A 3 -18.56 -8.50 -24.00
CA HIS A 3 -17.62 -8.46 -25.11
C HIS A 3 -16.30 -9.10 -24.67
N ILE A 4 -15.74 -9.96 -25.54
CA ILE A 4 -14.46 -10.64 -25.29
C ILE A 4 -13.51 -10.28 -26.42
N TYR A 5 -12.35 -9.76 -26.05
CA TYR A 5 -11.28 -9.36 -26.97
C TYR A 5 -10.01 -10.13 -26.66
N GLU A 6 -9.36 -10.67 -27.69
CA GLU A 6 -8.08 -11.35 -27.57
C GLU A 6 -6.98 -10.60 -28.31
N ARG A 7 -5.81 -10.49 -27.68
CA ARG A 7 -4.59 -9.94 -28.28
C ARG A 7 -3.43 -10.89 -28.04
N LYS A 8 -2.52 -10.99 -29.00
CA LYS A 8 -1.31 -11.81 -28.91
C LYS A 8 -0.08 -10.95 -29.04
N TYR A 9 0.83 -11.10 -28.09
CA TYR A 9 2.13 -10.43 -28.06
C TYR A 9 3.24 -11.46 -28.20
N PRO A 10 4.41 -11.13 -28.76
CA PRO A 10 5.53 -12.07 -28.79
C PRO A 10 6.01 -12.41 -27.36
N CYS A 11 6.47 -13.64 -27.12
CA CYS A 11 7.19 -14.00 -25.89
C CYS A 11 8.56 -13.29 -25.85
N PRO A 12 9.18 -13.09 -24.66
CA PRO A 12 10.55 -12.58 -24.57
C PRO A 12 11.59 -13.38 -25.38
N CYS A 13 11.34 -14.68 -25.59
CA CYS A 13 12.21 -15.54 -26.40
C CYS A 13 11.89 -15.52 -27.91
N SER A 14 10.84 -14.80 -28.32
CA SER A 14 10.31 -14.71 -29.69
C SER A 14 9.85 -16.03 -30.34
N ARG A 15 9.74 -17.14 -29.59
CA ARG A 15 9.35 -18.47 -30.13
C ARG A 15 7.86 -18.79 -30.05
N SER A 16 7.09 -18.05 -29.26
CA SER A 16 5.64 -18.23 -29.08
C SER A 16 5.01 -16.90 -28.66
N THR A 17 3.77 -16.92 -28.19
CA THR A 17 3.00 -15.74 -27.81
C THR A 17 2.67 -15.66 -26.32
N ILE A 18 2.27 -14.47 -25.90
CA ILE A 18 1.51 -14.21 -24.68
C ILE A 18 0.14 -13.73 -25.14
N THR A 19 -0.90 -14.47 -24.77
CA THR A 19 -2.29 -14.16 -25.09
C THR A 19 -2.90 -13.33 -23.96
N THR A 20 -3.54 -12.23 -24.31
CA THR A 20 -4.27 -11.35 -23.39
C THR A 20 -5.75 -11.41 -23.74
N THR A 21 -6.59 -11.72 -22.76
CA THR A 21 -8.04 -11.83 -22.93
C THR A 21 -8.71 -10.76 -22.08
N THR A 22 -9.42 -9.84 -22.73
CA THR A 22 -10.17 -8.75 -22.07
C THR A 22 -11.66 -9.06 -22.16
N THR A 23 -12.32 -9.15 -21.01
CA THR A 23 -13.76 -9.33 -20.89
C THR A 23 -14.38 -8.04 -20.38
N GLU A 24 -15.29 -7.46 -21.15
CA GLU A 24 -16.05 -6.27 -20.77
C GLU A 24 -17.47 -6.67 -20.38
N ASP A 25 -17.79 -6.50 -19.10
CA ASP A 25 -19.12 -6.74 -18.53
C ASP A 25 -19.71 -5.43 -17.98
N PRO A 26 -20.91 -5.01 -18.41
CA PRO A 26 -21.58 -3.80 -17.91
C PRO A 26 -21.80 -3.76 -16.38
N MET A 27 -21.85 -4.91 -15.71
CA MET A 27 -22.15 -5.03 -14.28
C MET A 27 -20.89 -5.17 -13.42
N THR A 28 -19.87 -5.84 -13.92
CA THR A 28 -18.65 -6.17 -13.16
C THR A 28 -17.41 -5.39 -13.62
N GLY A 29 -17.50 -4.67 -14.73
CA GLY A 29 -16.42 -3.87 -15.29
C GLY A 29 -15.56 -4.65 -16.28
N THR A 30 -14.37 -4.11 -16.57
CA THR A 30 -13.42 -4.71 -17.52
C THR A 30 -12.42 -5.58 -16.77
N THR A 31 -12.27 -6.84 -17.17
CA THR A 31 -11.28 -7.76 -16.60
C THR A 31 -10.31 -8.19 -17.69
N THR A 32 -9.01 -8.07 -17.43
CA THR A 32 -7.97 -8.52 -18.37
C THR A 32 -7.15 -9.66 -17.75
N THR A 33 -7.11 -10.81 -18.41
CA THR A 33 -6.27 -11.95 -18.04
C THR A 33 -5.14 -12.13 -19.05
N TYR A 34 -4.06 -12.75 -18.61
CA TYR A 34 -2.86 -12.96 -19.41
C TYR A 34 -2.40 -14.41 -19.31
N HIS A 35 -2.03 -14.99 -20.44
CA HIS A 35 -1.58 -16.38 -20.54
C HIS A 35 -0.31 -16.46 -21.38
N MET A 36 0.71 -17.13 -20.87
CA MET A 36 1.99 -17.30 -21.57
C MET A 36 2.01 -18.65 -22.28
N ASP A 37 1.90 -18.65 -23.61
CA ASP A 37 1.78 -19.87 -24.42
C ASP A 37 3.13 -20.62 -24.58
N CYS A 38 4.24 -20.03 -24.12
CA CYS A 38 5.57 -20.63 -24.22
C CYS A 38 5.94 -21.38 -22.94
N ILE A 39 6.00 -22.71 -22.98
CA ILE A 39 6.39 -23.55 -21.82
C ILE A 39 7.77 -23.16 -21.24
N LEU A 40 8.73 -22.78 -22.10
CA LEU A 40 10.05 -22.36 -21.63
C LEU A 40 10.02 -21.00 -20.94
N CYS A 41 9.30 -20.02 -21.52
CA CYS A 41 9.14 -18.72 -20.87
C CYS A 41 8.32 -18.87 -19.58
N ASP A 42 7.25 -19.66 -19.58
CA ASP A 42 6.33 -19.84 -18.44
C ASP A 42 7.01 -20.45 -17.22
N ARG A 43 8.07 -21.24 -17.42
CA ARG A 43 8.90 -21.75 -16.31
C ARG A 43 9.81 -20.71 -15.67
N ALA A 44 10.20 -19.67 -16.42
CA ALA A 44 11.21 -18.70 -15.99
C ALA A 44 10.66 -17.30 -15.71
N TYR A 45 9.49 -16.97 -16.26
CA TYR A 45 8.90 -15.65 -16.23
C TYR A 45 7.45 -15.70 -15.76
N GLU A 46 6.97 -14.56 -15.29
CA GLU A 46 5.57 -14.34 -14.97
C GLU A 46 5.13 -12.92 -15.33
N ILE A 47 3.82 -12.70 -15.37
CA ILE A 47 3.22 -11.44 -15.78
C ILE A 47 2.81 -10.70 -14.52
N MET A 48 3.48 -9.57 -14.26
CA MET A 48 3.19 -8.71 -13.12
C MET A 48 2.47 -7.43 -13.55
N GLN A 49 1.55 -6.99 -12.70
CA GLN A 49 0.86 -5.71 -12.79
C GLN A 49 1.40 -4.79 -11.69
N LEU A 50 2.16 -3.76 -12.07
CA LEU A 50 2.81 -2.84 -11.14
C LEU A 50 2.05 -1.51 -11.10
N SER A 51 1.67 -1.03 -9.92
CA SER A 51 0.90 0.22 -9.79
C SER A 51 1.73 1.43 -10.20
N ALA A 52 1.29 2.12 -11.25
CA ALA A 52 2.04 3.20 -11.86
C ALA A 52 2.16 4.42 -10.92
N ARG A 53 1.19 4.61 -10.03
CA ARG A 53 1.21 5.64 -8.97
C ARG A 53 2.33 5.47 -7.94
N ARG A 54 2.80 4.23 -7.70
CA ARG A 54 3.89 3.97 -6.74
C ARG A 54 5.26 4.41 -7.28
N ILE A 55 5.40 4.43 -8.61
CA ILE A 55 6.62 4.85 -9.28
C ILE A 55 6.55 6.35 -9.66
N HIS A 56 5.42 6.82 -10.17
CA HIS A 56 5.25 8.21 -10.59
C HIS A 56 4.09 8.90 -9.86
N LYS A 57 4.43 9.96 -9.10
CA LYS A 57 3.50 10.69 -8.18
C LYS A 57 2.26 11.30 -8.85
N PHE A 58 2.23 11.43 -10.18
CA PHE A 58 1.17 12.12 -10.93
C PHE A 58 0.31 11.20 -11.81
N GLN A 59 0.40 9.88 -11.64
CA GLN A 59 -0.39 8.93 -12.41
C GLN A 59 -1.69 8.52 -11.69
N SER A 60 -2.71 8.17 -12.48
CA SER A 60 -4.01 7.73 -11.98
C SER A 60 -3.85 6.53 -11.02
N PRO A 61 -4.64 6.42 -9.95
CA PRO A 61 -4.61 5.24 -9.08
C PRO A 61 -4.98 3.93 -9.82
N PHE A 62 -5.64 4.04 -10.97
CA PHE A 62 -6.04 2.92 -11.82
C PHE A 62 -5.02 2.57 -12.91
N SER A 63 -3.92 3.32 -12.95
CA SER A 63 -2.84 3.13 -13.91
C SER A 63 -1.90 2.01 -13.45
N MET A 64 -1.66 1.03 -14.32
CA MET A 64 -0.79 -0.12 -14.08
C MET A 64 0.23 -0.30 -15.20
N TYR A 65 1.43 -0.76 -14.88
CA TYR A 65 2.39 -1.28 -15.85
C TYR A 65 2.27 -2.80 -15.90
N VAL A 66 2.06 -3.36 -17.09
CA VAL A 66 2.10 -4.81 -17.31
C VAL A 66 3.47 -5.20 -17.83
N ARG A 67 4.17 -6.05 -17.09
CA ARG A 67 5.54 -6.47 -17.39
C ARG A 67 5.67 -7.99 -17.28
N VAL A 68 6.48 -8.55 -18.17
CA VAL A 68 6.92 -9.95 -18.08
C VAL A 68 8.27 -9.96 -17.38
N VAL A 69 8.27 -10.39 -16.13
CA VAL A 69 9.43 -10.36 -15.23
C VAL A 69 9.93 -11.77 -14.94
N LYS A 70 11.16 -11.93 -14.47
CA LYS A 70 11.65 -13.24 -14.06
C LYS A 70 10.95 -13.67 -12.78
N LYS A 71 10.57 -14.95 -12.66
CA LYS A 71 9.90 -15.49 -11.46
C LYS A 71 10.67 -15.23 -10.17
N ARG A 72 12.01 -15.31 -10.21
CA ARG A 72 12.86 -15.01 -9.05
C ARG A 72 12.72 -13.55 -8.56
N GLU A 73 12.57 -12.61 -9.48
CA GLU A 73 12.43 -11.18 -9.16
C GLU A 73 11.04 -10.90 -8.60
N ALA A 74 10.01 -11.51 -9.17
CA ALA A 74 8.64 -11.45 -8.67
C ALA A 74 8.48 -12.11 -7.29
N GLU A 75 9.05 -13.29 -7.07
CA GLU A 75 9.07 -13.95 -5.76
C GLU A 75 9.77 -13.08 -4.71
N LEU A 76 10.90 -12.47 -5.06
CA LEU A 76 11.58 -11.51 -4.17
C LEU A 76 10.68 -10.31 -3.85
N TYR A 77 10.01 -9.74 -4.85
CA TYR A 77 9.07 -8.63 -4.67
C TYR A 77 7.93 -9.02 -3.71
N GLU A 78 7.30 -10.17 -3.92
CA GLU A 78 6.22 -10.68 -3.06
C GLU A 78 6.70 -10.90 -1.63
N ASN A 79 7.88 -11.51 -1.46
CA ASN A 79 8.49 -11.73 -0.14
C ASN A 79 8.75 -10.41 0.59
N LEU A 80 9.28 -9.39 -0.11
CA LEU A 80 9.49 -8.06 0.48
C LEU A 80 8.17 -7.40 0.88
N PHE A 81 7.12 -7.52 0.06
CA PHE A 81 5.79 -6.99 0.40
C PHE A 81 5.19 -7.70 1.60
N GLN A 82 5.33 -9.01 1.69
CA GLN A 82 4.87 -9.80 2.83
C GLN A 82 5.64 -9.41 4.10
N GLU A 83 6.97 -9.30 4.04
CA GLU A 83 7.80 -8.86 5.16
C GLU A 83 7.39 -7.45 5.62
N PHE A 84 7.20 -6.52 4.68
CA PHE A 84 6.75 -5.17 4.99
C PHE A 84 5.40 -5.17 5.72
N TYR A 85 4.42 -5.94 5.24
CA TYR A 85 3.10 -6.05 5.86
C TYR A 85 3.16 -6.69 7.26
N GLN A 86 4.02 -7.70 7.45
CA GLN A 86 4.25 -8.32 8.75
C GLN A 86 4.83 -7.30 9.74
N LEU A 87 5.83 -6.52 9.33
CA LEU A 87 6.41 -5.46 10.16
C LEU A 87 5.41 -4.36 10.49
N GLN A 88 4.57 -3.93 9.55
CA GLN A 88 3.48 -2.98 9.81
C GLN A 88 2.53 -3.49 10.89
N THR A 89 2.14 -4.76 10.78
CA THR A 89 1.23 -5.42 11.72
C THR A 89 1.87 -5.55 13.10
N GLN A 90 3.13 -6.00 13.16
CA GLN A 90 3.91 -6.12 14.38
C GLN A 90 4.07 -4.77 15.07
N LEU A 91 4.48 -3.73 14.33
CA LEU A 91 4.68 -2.39 14.83
C LEU A 91 3.40 -1.81 15.44
N LEU A 92 2.28 -1.89 14.71
CA LEU A 92 1.00 -1.38 15.20
C LEU A 92 0.51 -2.16 16.42
N THR A 93 0.65 -3.48 16.42
CA THR A 93 0.21 -4.34 17.52
C THR A 93 1.00 -4.04 18.79
N ARG A 94 2.33 -4.04 18.70
CA ARG A 94 3.22 -3.73 19.82
C ARG A 94 2.97 -2.32 20.34
N SER A 95 2.88 -1.35 19.44
CA SER A 95 2.63 0.04 19.83
C SER A 95 1.29 0.22 20.53
N LYS A 96 0.25 -0.50 20.09
CA LYS A 96 -1.04 -0.50 20.79
C LYS A 96 -0.94 -1.12 22.18
N GLN A 97 -0.21 -2.21 22.33
CA GLN A 97 -0.02 -2.87 23.63
C GLN A 97 0.73 -1.98 24.63
N GLN A 98 1.74 -1.25 24.16
CA GLN A 98 2.63 -0.48 25.03
C GLN A 98 2.17 0.98 25.24
N TYR A 99 1.67 1.64 24.21
CA TYR A 99 1.54 3.10 24.20
C TYR A 99 0.12 3.62 24.02
N LEU A 100 -0.85 2.74 23.72
CA LEU A 100 -2.23 3.19 23.52
C LEU A 100 -2.80 3.85 24.78
N THR A 101 -2.55 3.27 25.96
CA THR A 101 -3.06 3.82 27.23
C THR A 101 -2.51 5.21 27.48
N SER A 102 -1.19 5.40 27.40
CA SER A 102 -0.55 6.70 27.58
C SER A 102 -1.04 7.74 26.56
N PHE A 103 -1.25 7.33 25.31
CA PHE A 103 -1.85 8.18 24.29
C PHE A 103 -3.28 8.59 24.66
N MET A 104 -4.12 7.65 25.09
CA MET A 104 -5.51 7.93 25.47
C MET A 104 -5.56 8.89 26.67
N GLU A 105 -4.74 8.67 27.70
CA GLU A 105 -4.66 9.54 28.89
C GLU A 105 -4.17 10.95 28.53
N ALA A 106 -3.11 11.05 27.72
CA ALA A 106 -2.58 12.32 27.28
C ALA A 106 -3.61 13.15 26.51
N VAL A 107 -4.42 12.51 25.66
CA VAL A 107 -5.46 13.17 24.87
C VAL A 107 -6.72 13.49 25.70
N LEU A 108 -7.21 12.53 26.49
CA LEU A 108 -8.44 12.66 27.26
C LEU A 108 -8.33 13.60 28.46
N SER A 109 -7.12 13.91 28.92
CA SER A 109 -6.87 14.97 29.91
C SER A 109 -7.11 16.39 29.37
N GLY A 110 -7.55 16.56 28.12
CA GLY A 110 -7.98 17.85 27.59
C GLY A 110 -9.32 18.30 28.22
N GLU A 111 -9.39 19.56 28.64
CA GLU A 111 -10.61 20.12 29.22
C GLU A 111 -11.73 20.25 28.18
N GLY A 112 -12.75 19.40 28.32
CA GLY A 112 -13.89 19.34 27.43
C GLY A 112 -13.56 18.89 26.00
N LYS A 113 -14.59 18.82 25.15
CA LYS A 113 -14.44 18.29 23.78
C LYS A 113 -13.49 19.10 22.90
N ARG A 114 -13.44 20.43 23.10
CA ARG A 114 -12.51 21.30 22.37
C ARG A 114 -11.06 21.01 22.79
N GLY A 115 -10.80 20.87 24.09
CA GLY A 115 -9.47 20.53 24.60
C GLY A 115 -8.99 19.19 24.08
N ILE A 116 -9.85 18.16 24.11
CA ILE A 116 -9.55 16.83 23.55
C ILE A 116 -9.24 16.90 22.06
N TRP A 117 -10.00 17.68 21.28
CA TRP A 117 -9.76 17.86 19.84
C TRP A 117 -8.41 18.56 19.57
N LEU A 118 -8.06 19.60 20.34
CA LEU A 118 -6.77 20.28 20.23
C LEU A 118 -5.61 19.35 20.61
N LYS A 119 -5.78 18.55 21.67
CA LYS A 119 -4.77 17.56 22.07
C LYS A 119 -4.56 16.48 21.01
N LEU A 120 -5.65 15.97 20.42
CA LEU A 120 -5.58 15.05 19.28
C LEU A 120 -4.75 15.64 18.14
N GLN A 121 -5.00 16.90 17.77
CA GLN A 121 -4.25 17.61 16.74
C GLN A 121 -2.76 17.73 17.09
N SER A 122 -2.46 18.11 18.34
CA SER A 122 -1.08 18.33 18.77
C SER A 122 -0.26 17.05 18.92
N ILE A 123 -0.90 15.93 19.30
CA ILE A 123 -0.20 14.66 19.59
C ILE A 123 -0.16 13.77 18.34
N ALA A 124 -1.29 13.63 17.63
CA ALA A 124 -1.42 12.69 16.52
C ALA A 124 -1.31 13.35 15.13
N GLY A 125 -1.08 14.66 15.06
CA GLY A 125 -1.05 15.44 13.82
C GLY A 125 -2.44 15.93 13.38
N GLU A 126 -2.51 16.58 12.22
CA GLU A 126 -3.74 17.25 11.77
C GLU A 126 -4.97 16.32 11.78
N PRO A 127 -6.08 16.76 12.40
CA PRO A 127 -7.29 15.97 12.47
C PRO A 127 -7.90 15.85 11.08
N THR A 128 -8.34 14.65 10.72
CA THR A 128 -9.06 14.37 9.48
C THR A 128 -10.45 15.01 9.43
N ARG A 129 -10.89 15.65 10.53
CA ARG A 129 -12.24 16.20 10.70
C ARG A 129 -12.18 17.58 11.34
N THR A 130 -13.03 18.48 10.84
CA THR A 130 -13.27 19.78 11.46
C THR A 130 -13.79 19.62 12.88
N LEU A 131 -13.58 20.65 13.72
CA LEU A 131 -14.09 20.66 15.10
C LEU A 131 -15.61 20.40 15.15
N ARG A 132 -16.38 20.99 14.23
CA ARG A 132 -17.84 20.77 14.13
C ARG A 132 -18.18 19.29 13.90
N ALA A 133 -17.44 18.62 13.02
CA ALA A 133 -17.61 17.18 12.81
C ALA A 133 -17.22 16.40 14.07
N PHE A 134 -16.10 16.74 14.74
CA PHE A 134 -15.71 16.12 16.00
C PHE A 134 -16.82 16.18 17.06
N TYR A 135 -17.45 17.33 17.27
CA TYR A 135 -18.58 17.46 18.19
C TYR A 135 -19.77 16.54 17.83
N ARG A 136 -20.07 16.41 16.53
CA ARG A 136 -21.18 15.60 16.02
C ARG A 136 -20.97 14.11 16.33
N TYR A 137 -19.76 13.60 16.11
CA TYR A 137 -19.46 12.18 16.23
C TYR A 137 -19.11 11.75 17.67
N THR A 138 -18.64 12.66 18.52
CA THR A 138 -18.23 12.37 19.91
C THR A 138 -19.37 12.38 20.94
N ARG A 139 -20.63 12.44 20.52
CA ARG A 139 -21.77 12.58 21.46
C ARG A 139 -21.91 11.41 22.45
N LYS A 140 -21.47 10.20 22.09
CA LYS A 140 -21.48 9.01 22.98
C LYS A 140 -20.22 8.13 22.89
N ARG A 141 -19.23 8.48 22.06
CA ARG A 141 -18.14 7.59 21.63
C ARG A 141 -16.78 8.30 21.52
N ILE A 142 -16.52 9.23 22.45
CA ILE A 142 -15.29 10.04 22.37
C ILE A 142 -14.02 9.19 22.47
N GLU A 143 -14.00 8.20 23.35
CA GLU A 143 -12.87 7.29 23.52
C GLU A 143 -12.63 6.43 22.27
N GLU A 144 -13.67 5.88 21.65
CA GLU A 144 -13.55 5.14 20.39
C GLU A 144 -12.95 6.00 19.29
N ILE A 145 -13.40 7.26 19.19
CA ILE A 145 -12.87 8.21 18.21
C ILE A 145 -11.40 8.52 18.50
N VAL A 146 -11.03 8.82 19.75
CA VAL A 146 -9.62 9.03 20.12
C VAL A 146 -8.79 7.80 19.78
N ARG A 147 -9.24 6.61 20.18
CA ARG A 147 -8.55 5.33 19.91
C ARG A 147 -8.33 5.10 18.42
N SER A 148 -9.30 5.44 17.57
CA SER A 148 -9.17 5.32 16.11
C SER A 148 -8.11 6.24 15.49
N HIS A 149 -7.61 7.24 16.21
CA HIS A 149 -6.51 8.09 15.74
C HIS A 149 -5.13 7.43 15.96
N PHE A 150 -5.05 6.36 16.75
CA PHE A 150 -3.83 5.58 16.94
C PHE A 150 -3.60 4.62 15.77
N THR A 151 -3.12 5.19 14.67
CA THR A 151 -2.86 4.49 13.40
C THR A 151 -1.36 4.45 13.10
N LEU A 152 -0.96 3.53 12.22
CA LEU A 152 0.44 3.39 11.79
C LEU A 152 1.00 4.70 11.19
N GLU A 153 0.21 5.37 10.35
CA GLU A 153 0.60 6.64 9.71
C GLU A 153 0.91 7.74 10.73
N ARG A 154 0.15 7.79 11.83
CA ARG A 154 0.29 8.81 12.87
C ARG A 154 1.26 8.41 13.98
N LEU A 155 1.65 7.14 14.04
CA LEU A 155 2.46 6.60 15.11
C LEU A 155 3.79 7.34 15.31
N PRO A 156 4.57 7.72 14.27
CA PRO A 156 5.77 8.52 14.46
C PRO A 156 5.51 9.85 15.18
N SER A 157 4.44 10.55 14.78
CA SER A 157 4.03 11.82 15.39
C SER A 157 3.61 11.62 16.85
N ILE A 158 2.80 10.59 17.13
CA ILE A 158 2.34 10.26 18.47
C ILE A 158 3.53 9.98 19.40
N LEU A 159 4.46 9.12 18.99
CA LEU A 159 5.62 8.75 19.81
C LEU A 159 6.51 9.97 20.07
N ASN A 160 6.77 10.79 19.05
CA ASN A 160 7.57 12.00 19.19
C ASN A 160 6.93 13.01 20.16
N ASN A 161 5.64 13.28 20.01
CA ASN A 161 4.93 14.27 20.83
C ASN A 161 4.67 13.81 22.27
N LEU A 162 4.68 12.49 22.52
CA LEU A 162 4.66 11.92 23.86
C LEU A 162 6.07 11.72 24.45
N ASN A 163 7.12 12.14 23.75
CA ASN A 163 8.53 11.93 24.14
C ASN A 163 8.89 10.45 24.40
N ILE A 164 8.24 9.52 23.69
CA ILE A 164 8.52 8.09 23.80
C ILE A 164 9.71 7.75 22.90
N LYS A 165 10.80 7.30 23.51
CA LYS A 165 11.99 6.79 22.83
C LYS A 165 12.06 5.28 23.00
N ASP A 166 11.59 4.55 22.00
CA ASP A 166 11.62 3.09 21.96
C ASP A 166 12.59 2.62 20.85
N PRO A 167 13.79 2.13 21.23
CA PRO A 167 14.79 1.64 20.27
C PRO A 167 14.30 0.48 19.41
N GLU A 168 13.43 -0.38 19.93
CA GLU A 168 12.90 -1.53 19.17
C GLU A 168 11.94 -1.06 18.09
N ILE A 169 11.05 -0.10 18.41
CA ILE A 169 10.19 0.52 17.41
C ILE A 169 11.01 1.28 16.35
N GLN A 170 12.04 2.02 16.76
CA GLN A 170 12.92 2.71 15.82
C GLN A 170 13.63 1.74 14.88
N THR A 171 14.03 0.57 15.39
CA THR A 171 14.62 -0.50 14.57
C THR A 171 13.61 -1.04 13.55
N ILE A 172 12.35 -1.24 13.95
CA ILE A 172 11.29 -1.69 13.04
C ILE A 172 11.02 -0.63 11.95
N PHE A 173 10.94 0.66 12.32
CA PHE A 173 10.80 1.74 11.34
C PHE A 173 11.96 1.77 10.34
N GLY A 174 13.20 1.67 10.83
CA GLY A 174 14.38 1.62 9.96
C GLY A 174 14.36 0.43 9.00
N ARG A 175 13.93 -0.74 9.47
CA ARG A 175 13.77 -1.94 8.61
C ARG A 175 12.67 -1.75 7.57
N MET A 176 11.54 -1.18 7.95
CA MET A 176 10.44 -0.87 7.03
C MET A 176 10.88 0.10 5.92
N GLU A 177 11.62 1.15 6.26
CA GLU A 177 12.17 2.09 5.26
C GLU A 177 13.14 1.40 4.31
N GLN A 178 14.00 0.50 4.82
CA GLN A 178 14.93 -0.27 4.00
C GLN A 178 14.17 -1.14 2.98
N ILE A 179 13.17 -1.89 3.44
CA ILE A 179 12.35 -2.74 2.56
C ILE A 179 11.61 -1.91 1.53
N GLN A 180 11.05 -0.76 1.92
CA GLN A 180 10.36 0.12 0.99
C GLN A 180 11.29 0.65 -0.12
N ARG A 181 12.56 0.96 0.20
CA ARG A 181 13.56 1.33 -0.82
C ARG A 181 13.91 0.16 -1.74
N GLN A 182 14.03 -1.05 -1.18
CA GLN A 182 14.28 -2.26 -1.98
C GLN A 182 13.13 -2.57 -2.94
N ILE A 183 11.88 -2.48 -2.46
CA ILE A 183 10.67 -2.59 -3.29
C ILE A 183 10.72 -1.56 -4.42
N HIS A 184 10.97 -0.30 -4.10
CA HIS A 184 10.98 0.77 -5.09
C HIS A 184 12.03 0.54 -6.18
N HIS A 185 13.27 0.18 -5.81
CA HIS A 185 14.31 -0.15 -6.78
C HIS A 185 13.95 -1.35 -7.65
N LEU A 186 13.35 -2.39 -7.06
CA LEU A 186 12.92 -3.57 -7.80
C LEU A 186 11.78 -3.25 -8.79
N GLU A 187 10.82 -2.40 -8.40
CA GLU A 187 9.77 -1.89 -9.28
C GLU A 187 10.35 -1.10 -10.46
N GLU A 188 11.30 -0.20 -10.20
CA GLU A 188 12.00 0.57 -11.25
C GLU A 188 12.74 -0.34 -12.22
N ASP A 189 13.48 -1.33 -11.71
CA ASP A 189 14.20 -2.31 -12.53
C ASP A 189 13.25 -3.15 -13.38
N MET A 190 12.14 -3.63 -12.82
CA MET A 190 11.12 -4.38 -13.57
C MET A 190 10.47 -3.51 -14.65
N ILE A 191 10.26 -2.22 -14.42
CA ILE A 191 9.62 -1.35 -15.41
C ILE A 191 10.55 -1.03 -16.58
N ASN A 192 11.82 -0.77 -16.26
CA ASN A 192 12.82 -0.29 -17.22
C ASN A 192 13.48 -1.43 -18.00
N ASN A 193 13.70 -2.58 -17.35
CA ASN A 193 14.52 -3.67 -17.92
C ASN A 193 13.71 -4.92 -18.28
N ALA A 194 12.50 -5.12 -17.71
CA ALA A 194 11.72 -6.31 -18.02
C ALA A 194 11.02 -6.19 -19.38
N TYR A 195 10.61 -7.34 -19.91
CA TYR A 195 9.96 -7.38 -21.21
C TYR A 195 8.58 -6.73 -21.13
N ARG A 196 8.38 -5.75 -22.02
CA ARG A 196 7.19 -4.92 -22.07
C ARG A 196 6.09 -5.63 -22.84
N LEU A 197 5.01 -6.01 -22.15
CA LEU A 197 3.85 -6.61 -22.81
C LEU A 197 2.98 -5.54 -23.49
N GLU A 198 2.75 -4.43 -22.81
CA GLU A 198 1.95 -3.33 -23.34
C GLU A 198 2.75 -2.03 -23.47
N ALA A 199 2.54 -1.33 -24.59
CA ALA A 199 3.27 -0.12 -24.98
C ALA A 199 3.03 1.10 -24.07
N GLY A 200 2.43 0.93 -22.89
CA GLY A 200 2.07 2.02 -21.99
C GLY A 200 1.71 1.58 -20.58
N VAL A 201 1.06 2.52 -19.89
CA VAL A 201 0.30 2.30 -18.67
C VAL A 201 -1.10 1.84 -19.08
N THR A 202 -1.57 0.71 -18.57
CA THR A 202 -2.95 0.29 -18.71
C THR A 202 -3.81 0.99 -17.66
N VAL A 203 -5.04 1.36 -18.02
CA VAL A 203 -6.04 1.83 -17.07
C VAL A 203 -7.00 0.66 -16.86
N GLN A 204 -7.16 0.23 -15.61
CA GLN A 204 -8.16 -0.77 -15.23
C GLN A 204 -9.43 -0.12 -14.70
#